data_AF-A0A852M456-F1
#
_entry.id   AF-A0A852M456-F1
#
_cell.length_a   1.000
_cell.length_b   1.000
_cell.length_c   1.000
_cell.angle_alpha   90.00
_cell.angle_beta   90.00
_cell.angle_gamma   90.00
#
_symmetry.space_group_name_H-M   'P 1'
#
loop_
_entity.id
_entity.type
_entity.pdbx_description
1 polymer ?
#
loop_
_entity_poly.entity_id
_entity_poly.type
_entity_poly.pdbx_seq_one_letter_code
_entity_poly.pdbx_strand_id
1 'polypeptide(L)' 'EILVLGTGDRVERLHPTILKQMRKLGIAVEVQDTPNACATFNFLTSEKRLTAAGLIPP' A
#
# COMPACT_ATOMS: atom_id res chain seq x y z
N GLU A 1 -2.63 11.36 -0.94
CA GLU A 1 -3.37 10.08 -1.15
C GLU A 1 -2.63 8.91 -0.50
N ILE A 2 -3.29 7.78 -0.26
CA ILE A 2 -2.65 6.57 0.32
C ILE A 2 -2.54 5.48 -0.75
N LEU A 3 -1.38 4.84 -0.84
CA LEU A 3 -1.13 3.64 -1.64
C LEU A 3 -0.86 2.47 -0.69
N VAL A 4 -1.71 1.45 -0.74
CA VAL A 4 -1.51 0.20 0.01
C VAL A 4 -0.84 -0.81 -0.91
N LEU A 5 0.31 -1.37 -0.51
CA LEU A 5 1.04 -2.36 -1.27
C LEU A 5 1.04 -3.71 -0.53
N GLY A 6 0.43 -4.72 -1.16
CA GLY A 6 0.48 -6.12 -0.74
C GLY A 6 1.60 -6.86 -1.45
N THR A 7 2.58 -7.38 -0.70
CA THR A 7 3.79 -8.02 -1.26
C THR A 7 3.72 -9.56 -1.32
N GLY A 8 2.52 -10.15 -1.29
CA GLY A 8 2.29 -11.59 -1.27
C GLY A 8 2.09 -12.12 0.16
N ASP A 9 2.61 -13.31 0.45
CA ASP A 9 2.46 -13.97 1.76
C ASP A 9 3.19 -13.28 2.92
N ARG A 10 4.11 -12.37 2.63
CA ARG A 10 4.91 -11.67 3.64
C ARG A 10 5.16 -10.24 3.24
N VAL A 11 5.47 -9.42 4.24
CA VAL A 11 5.89 -8.04 4.04
C VAL A 11 7.32 -8.03 3.49
N GLU A 12 7.50 -7.51 2.29
CA GLU A 12 8.80 -7.28 1.67
C GLU A 12 9.17 -5.79 1.77
N ARG A 13 10.44 -5.51 2.01
CA ARG A 13 10.91 -4.12 2.10
C ARG A 13 11.10 -3.52 0.70
N LEU A 14 10.37 -2.44 0.41
CA LEU A 14 10.67 -1.63 -0.77
C LEU A 14 11.98 -0.86 -0.60
N HIS A 15 12.64 -0.65 -1.74
CA HIS A 15 13.82 0.18 -1.80
C HIS A 15 13.51 1.61 -1.30
N PRO A 16 14.30 2.19 -0.38
CA PRO A 16 14.00 3.47 0.27
C PRO A 16 13.88 4.63 -0.72
N THR A 17 14.56 4.55 -1.87
CA THR A 17 14.42 5.54 -2.96
C THR A 17 12.99 5.65 -3.47
N ILE A 18 12.27 4.53 -3.60
CA ILE A 18 10.87 4.51 -4.07
C ILE A 18 9.98 5.19 -3.03
N LEU A 19 10.12 4.82 -1.75
CA LEU A 19 9.36 5.44 -0.67
C LEU A 19 9.62 6.96 -0.58
N LYS A 20 10.87 7.38 -0.78
CA LYS A 20 11.24 8.80 -0.81
C LYS A 20 10.62 9.53 -2.00
N GLN A 21 10.59 8.92 -3.18
CA GLN A 21 9.95 9.49 -4.37
C GLN A 21 8.43 9.61 -4.17
N MET A 22 7.77 8.59 -3.66
CA MET A 22 6.33 8.62 -3.38
C MET A 22 5.97 9.70 -2.37
N ARG A 23 6.74 9.82 -1.28
CA ARG A 23 6.56 10.91 -0.30
C ARG A 23 6.74 12.30 -0.90
N LYS A 24 7.71 12.48 -1.80
CA LYS A 24 7.90 13.76 -2.52
C LYS A 24 6.70 14.13 -3.40
N LEU A 25 5.97 13.12 -3.89
CA LEU A 25 4.74 13.31 -4.66
C LEU A 25 3.49 13.47 -3.76
N GLY A 26 3.63 13.46 -2.43
CA GLY A 26 2.49 13.55 -1.50
C GLY A 26 1.72 12.23 -1.33
N ILE A 27 2.30 11.11 -1.76
CA ILE A 27 1.68 9.78 -1.67
C ILE A 27 2.27 9.02 -0.47
N ALA A 28 1.42 8.68 0.49
CA ALA A 28 1.79 7.81 1.60
C ALA A 28 1.73 6.35 1.14
N VAL A 29 2.80 5.58 1.35
CA VAL A 29 2.85 4.16 0.98
C VAL A 29 2.84 3.30 2.23
N GLU A 30 1.88 2.41 2.34
CA GLU A 30 1.83 1.36 3.36
C GLU A 30 2.16 0.01 2.73
N VAL A 31 3.02 -0.77 3.38
CA VAL A 31 3.52 -2.03 2.84
C VAL A 31 3.12 -3.13 3.82
N GLN A 32 2.35 -4.09 3.32
CA GLN A 32 1.79 -5.18 4.10
C GLN A 32 1.86 -6.48 3.27
N ASP A 33 1.60 -7.62 3.88
CA ASP A 33 1.23 -8.84 3.16
C ASP A 33 -0.12 -8.63 2.47
N THR A 34 -0.36 -9.36 1.39
CA THR A 34 -1.53 -9.16 0.51
C THR A 34 -2.87 -9.30 1.23
N PRO A 35 -3.09 -10.29 2.12
CA PRO A 35 -4.35 -10.38 2.87
C PRO A 35 -4.64 -9.13 3.73
N ASN A 36 -3.63 -8.63 4.44
CA ASN A 36 -3.76 -7.42 5.28
C ASN A 36 -3.90 -6.15 4.43
N ALA A 37 -3.18 -6.06 3.31
CA ALA A 37 -3.32 -4.97 2.34
C ALA A 37 -4.75 -4.88 1.79
N CYS A 38 -5.37 -6.02 1.45
CA CYS A 38 -6.77 -6.08 1.04
C CYS A 38 -7.71 -5.54 2.12
N ALA A 39 -7.53 -5.96 3.38
CA ALA A 39 -8.35 -5.47 4.49
C ALA A 39 -8.21 -3.95 4.69
N THR A 40 -6.98 -3.43 4.65
CA THR A 40 -6.70 -1.99 4.77
C THR A 40 -7.30 -1.20 3.62
N PHE A 41 -7.17 -1.69 2.37
CA PHE A 41 -7.76 -1.05 1.21
C PHE A 41 -9.28 -1.00 1.30
N ASN A 42 -9.92 -2.10 1.71
CA ASN A 42 -11.38 -2.17 1.89
C ASN A 42 -11.85 -1.16 2.95
N PHE A 43 -11.14 -1.08 4.09
CA PHE A 43 -11.43 -0.11 5.13
C PHE A 43 -11.32 1.33 4.61
N LEU A 44 -10.19 1.69 3.99
CA LEU A 44 -9.98 3.04 3.46
C LEU A 44 -10.99 3.42 2.36
N THR A 45 -11.36 2.48 1.51
CA THR A 45 -12.37 2.67 0.48
C THR A 45 -13.76 2.87 1.09
N SER A 46 -14.10 2.13 2.15
CA SER A 46 -15.36 2.30 2.88
C SER A 46 -15.51 3.68 3.52
N GLU A 47 -14.40 4.26 3.97
CA GLU A 47 -14.29 5.63 4.49
C GLU A 47 -14.30 6.71 3.38
N LYS A 48 -14.50 6.32 2.11
CA LYS A 48 -14.44 7.20 0.93
C LYS A 48 -13.14 8.00 0.82
N ARG A 49 -12.03 7.45 1.31
CA ARG A 49 -10.71 8.06 1.16
C ARG A 49 -10.18 7.83 -0.25
N LEU A 50 -9.41 8.80 -0.75
CA LEU A 50 -8.61 8.65 -1.97
C LEU A 50 -7.46 7.66 -1.71
N THR A 51 -7.69 6.41 -2.07
CA THR A 51 -6.77 5.29 -1.84
C THR A 51 -6.58 4.47 -3.12
N ALA A 52 -5.39 3.93 -3.30
CA ALA A 52 -5.05 2.97 -4.35
C ALA A 52 -4.40 1.74 -3.72
N ALA A 53 -4.45 0.60 -4.40
CA ALA A 53 -3.77 -0.62 -3.96
C ALA A 53 -2.99 -1.30 -5.09
N GLY A 54 -1.83 -1.84 -4.75
CA GLY A 54 -1.07 -2.79 -5.59
C GLY A 54 -0.92 -4.10 -4.84
N LEU A 55 -1.45 -5.20 -5.38
CA LEU A 55 -1.55 -6.48 -4.69
C LEU A 55 -0.85 -7.57 -5.50
N ILE A 56 0.17 -8.19 -4.90
CA ILE A 56 0.84 -9.36 -5.47
C ILE A 56 0.14 -10.61 -4.93
N PRO A 57 -0.36 -11.52 -5.78
CA PRO A 57 -0.94 -12.77 -5.32
C PRO A 57 0.08 -13.57 -4.48
N PRO A 58 -0.38 -14.35 -3.49
CA PRO A 58 0.47 -15.32 -2.79
C PRO A 58 0.98 -16.42 -3.74
#